data_AF-A0A952V930-F1
#
_entry.id   AF-A0A952V930-F1
#
_cell.length_a   1.000
_cell.length_b   1.000
_cell.length_c   1.000
_cell.angle_alpha   90.00
_cell.angle_beta   90.00
_cell.angle_gamma   90.00
#
_symmetry.space_group_name_H-M   'P 1'
#
loop_
_entity.id
_entity.type
_entity.pdbx_description
1 polymer ?
#
loop_
_entity_poly.entity_id
_entity_poly.type
_entity_poly.pdbx_seq_one_letter_code
_entity_poly.pdbx_strand_id
1 'polypeptide(L)'
;MALIEFYKTNDVYVSEAEAWEILVWFFGGNAGVLPSDITYNDRSFAQALMFEAIRASKQISFIEGLWRATANPTKSLKSVLKQIAKLTAKALWEHIKPADLEDPKIYEMVKNTLARNWRSPWQIRVATGSAVY
;
A
#
# COMPACT_ATOMS: atom_id res chain seq x y z
N MET A 1 -10.64 -13.59 -0.36
CA MET A 1 -10.61 -12.41 -1.24
C MET A 1 -10.36 -11.21 -0.33
N ALA A 2 -9.21 -10.54 -0.45
CA ALA A 2 -8.92 -9.35 0.36
C ALA A 2 -9.73 -8.18 -0.19
N LEU A 3 -10.55 -7.55 0.64
CA LEU A 3 -11.32 -6.35 0.27
C LEU A 3 -10.46 -5.13 0.59
N ILE A 4 -10.17 -4.32 -0.44
CA ILE A 4 -9.58 -3.00 -0.22
C ILE A 4 -10.72 -2.05 0.19
N GLU A 5 -10.62 -1.46 1.37
CA GLU A 5 -11.52 -0.37 1.77
C GLU A 5 -11.01 0.94 1.16
N PHE A 6 -11.82 1.57 0.30
CA PHE A 6 -11.50 2.88 -0.26
C PHE A 6 -11.81 3.97 0.76
N TYR A 7 -10.85 4.87 0.93
CA TYR A 7 -10.98 6.00 1.85
C TYR A 7 -11.75 7.15 1.17
N LYS A 8 -12.66 7.79 1.93
CA LYS A 8 -13.44 8.95 1.48
C LYS A 8 -12.55 10.15 1.22
N THR A 9 -13.11 11.15 0.52
CA THR A 9 -12.40 12.29 -0.08
C THR A 9 -11.50 13.11 0.87
N ASN A 10 -11.72 13.03 2.19
CA ASN A 10 -10.94 13.75 3.20
C ASN A 10 -9.89 12.90 3.94
N ASP A 11 -9.82 11.59 3.65
CA ASP A 11 -8.98 10.63 4.39
C ASP A 11 -7.79 10.11 3.57
N VAL A 12 -7.49 10.74 2.43
CA VAL A 12 -6.31 10.40 1.60
C VAL A 12 -5.13 11.30 1.98
N TYR A 13 -4.16 10.70 2.65
CA TYR A 13 -3.03 11.40 3.26
C TYR A 13 -1.77 11.38 2.39
N VAL A 14 -1.69 10.46 1.42
CA VAL A 14 -0.56 10.39 0.48
C VAL A 14 -0.67 11.46 -0.59
N SER A 15 0.41 12.16 -0.88
CA SER A 15 0.55 13.07 -2.03
C SER A 15 0.57 12.31 -3.36
N GLU A 16 0.50 13.04 -4.48
CA GLU A 16 0.58 12.46 -5.83
C GLU A 16 1.92 11.74 -6.07
N ALA A 17 3.02 12.37 -5.63
CA ALA A 17 4.35 11.78 -5.72
C ALA A 17 4.47 10.50 -4.88
N GLU A 18 3.96 10.52 -3.65
CA GLU A 18 3.97 9.34 -2.77
C GLU A 18 3.08 8.22 -3.32
N ALA A 19 1.91 8.56 -3.84
CA ALA A 19 1.04 7.59 -4.50
C ALA A 19 1.73 6.95 -5.71
N TRP A 20 2.40 7.75 -6.54
CA TRP A 20 3.18 7.24 -7.66
C TRP A 20 4.28 6.28 -7.20
N GLU A 21 5.05 6.64 -6.17
CA GLU A 21 6.09 5.77 -5.61
C GLU A 21 5.52 4.44 -5.08
N ILE A 22 4.36 4.47 -4.41
CA ILE A 22 3.66 3.27 -3.96
C ILE A 22 3.28 2.39 -5.16
N LEU A 23 2.68 2.97 -6.19
CA LEU A 23 2.21 2.24 -7.37
C LEU A 23 3.38 1.63 -8.15
N VAL A 24 4.48 2.37 -8.32
CA VAL A 24 5.73 1.87 -8.89
C VAL A 24 6.28 0.71 -8.06
N TRP A 25 6.22 0.81 -6.74
CA TRP A 25 6.70 -0.24 -5.87
C TRP A 25 5.89 -1.54 -6.00
N PHE A 26 4.56 -1.47 -6.13
CA PHE A 26 3.70 -2.64 -6.33
C PHE A 26 3.76 -3.22 -7.75
N PHE A 27 3.71 -2.38 -8.78
CA PHE A 27 3.50 -2.82 -10.17
C PHE A 27 4.76 -2.76 -11.05
N GLY A 28 5.83 -2.11 -10.58
CA GLY A 28 7.10 -1.96 -11.30
C GLY A 28 7.05 -0.90 -12.41
N GLY A 29 8.23 -0.61 -12.98
CA GLY A 29 8.39 0.40 -14.06
C GLY A 29 7.95 1.81 -13.62
N ASN A 30 7.32 2.56 -14.51
CA ASN A 30 6.66 3.84 -14.17
C ASN A 30 5.21 3.64 -13.73
N ALA A 31 4.82 2.44 -13.27
CA ALA A 31 3.44 2.03 -13.04
C ALA A 31 2.49 2.22 -14.25
N GLY A 32 3.00 2.56 -15.44
CA GLY A 32 2.19 2.91 -16.61
C GLY A 32 1.58 4.31 -16.57
N VAL A 33 1.94 5.16 -15.62
CA VAL A 33 1.38 6.51 -15.45
C VAL A 33 2.46 7.50 -15.02
N LEU A 34 2.37 8.76 -15.45
CA LEU A 34 3.28 9.80 -14.98
C LEU A 34 2.84 10.31 -13.60
N PRO A 35 3.78 10.80 -12.76
CA PRO A 35 3.42 11.39 -11.47
C PRO A 35 2.38 12.52 -11.58
N SER A 36 2.39 13.28 -12.69
CA SER A 36 1.45 14.36 -12.97
C SER A 36 0.02 13.90 -13.28
N ASP A 37 -0.15 12.63 -13.64
CA ASP A 37 -1.42 12.08 -14.10
C ASP A 37 -2.12 11.25 -13.00
N ILE A 38 -1.53 11.26 -11.80
CA ILE A 38 -2.07 10.63 -10.60
C ILE A 38 -3.32 11.40 -10.18
N THR A 39 -4.46 10.72 -10.22
CA THR A 39 -5.72 11.27 -9.76
C THR A 39 -5.91 11.05 -8.27
N TYR A 40 -6.90 11.75 -7.70
CA TYR A 40 -7.36 11.49 -6.34
C TYR A 40 -7.69 10.00 -6.09
N ASN A 41 -8.35 9.34 -7.04
CA ASN A 41 -8.72 7.93 -6.91
C ASN A 41 -7.48 7.03 -6.89
N ASP A 42 -6.46 7.36 -7.68
CA ASP A 42 -5.20 6.62 -7.69
C ASP A 42 -4.45 6.79 -6.35
N ARG A 43 -4.52 7.97 -5.74
CA ARG A 43 -3.98 8.22 -4.40
C ARG A 43 -4.70 7.40 -3.33
N SER A 44 -6.03 7.37 -3.36
CA SER A 44 -6.84 6.56 -2.44
C SER A 44 -6.52 5.08 -2.59
N PHE A 45 -6.43 4.60 -3.84
CA PHE A 45 -6.08 3.22 -4.17
C PHE A 45 -4.66 2.86 -3.70
N ALA A 46 -3.67 3.70 -3.97
CA ALA A 46 -2.28 3.51 -3.53
C ALA A 46 -2.18 3.43 -2.00
N GLN A 47 -2.85 4.34 -1.30
CA GLN A 47 -2.92 4.33 0.16
C GLN A 47 -3.56 3.02 0.67
N ALA A 48 -4.66 2.59 0.06
CA ALA A 48 -5.39 1.41 0.50
C ALA A 48 -4.62 0.10 0.22
N LEU A 49 -3.90 0.01 -0.91
CA LEU A 49 -2.93 -1.07 -1.17
C LEU A 49 -1.88 -1.16 -0.07
N MET A 50 -1.36 0.00 0.35
CA MET A 50 -0.33 0.04 1.39
C MET A 50 -0.87 -0.38 2.75
N PHE A 51 -2.08 0.07 3.11
CA PHE A 51 -2.75 -0.36 4.34
C PHE A 51 -2.96 -1.87 4.37
N GLU A 52 -3.47 -2.44 3.29
CA GLU A 52 -3.69 -3.88 3.23
C GLU A 52 -2.37 -4.65 3.29
N ALA A 53 -1.30 -4.13 2.69
CA ALA A 53 0.01 -4.75 2.78
C ALA A 53 0.59 -4.76 4.21
N ILE A 54 0.42 -3.67 4.96
CA ILE A 54 0.81 -3.61 6.37
C ILE A 54 -0.03 -4.60 7.19
N ARG A 55 -1.36 -4.58 7.01
CA ARG A 55 -2.29 -5.45 7.73
C ARG A 55 -1.99 -6.93 7.50
N ALA A 56 -1.89 -7.35 6.24
CA ALA A 56 -1.60 -8.74 5.87
C ALA A 56 -0.22 -9.16 6.36
N SER A 57 0.79 -8.28 6.29
CA SER A 57 2.14 -8.59 6.81
C SER A 57 2.14 -8.77 8.33
N LYS A 58 1.33 -8.03 9.07
CA LYS A 58 1.18 -8.22 10.53
C LYS A 58 0.42 -9.50 10.87
N GLN A 59 -0.62 -9.87 10.11
CA GLN A 59 -1.30 -11.16 10.28
C GLN A 59 -0.34 -12.34 10.06
N ILE A 60 0.55 -12.25 9.05
CA ILE A 60 1.59 -13.26 8.82
C ILE A 60 2.64 -13.24 9.93
N SER A 61 3.10 -12.05 10.37
CA SER A 61 4.04 -11.93 11.48
C SER A 61 3.51 -12.51 12.80
N PHE A 62 2.18 -12.55 12.98
CA PHE A 62 1.53 -13.20 14.11
C PHE A 62 1.50 -14.73 13.95
N ILE A 63 1.42 -15.22 12.71
CA ILE A 63 1.26 -16.63 12.38
C ILE A 63 2.60 -17.37 12.21
N GLU A 64 3.65 -16.75 11.65
CA GLU A 64 4.86 -17.51 11.28
C GLU A 64 6.19 -16.74 11.32
N GLY A 65 7.12 -17.25 12.13
CA GLY A 65 8.56 -17.00 12.07
C GLY A 65 9.28 -17.77 10.96
N LEU A 66 8.62 -18.08 9.83
CA LEU A 66 9.07 -19.16 8.93
C LEU A 66 9.43 -18.77 7.49
N TRP A 67 9.38 -17.51 7.07
CA TRP A 67 9.91 -17.14 5.75
C TRP A 67 10.46 -15.71 5.77
N ARG A 68 11.74 -15.53 5.44
CA ARG A 68 12.37 -14.19 5.37
C ARG A 68 12.89 -13.88 3.96
N ALA A 69 12.04 -13.20 3.21
CA ALA A 69 12.43 -12.20 2.21
C ALA A 69 11.55 -10.97 2.46
N THR A 70 12.10 -9.97 3.16
CA THR A 70 11.40 -8.71 3.42
C THR A 70 11.62 -7.79 2.22
N ALA A 71 10.55 -7.19 1.70
CA ALA A 71 10.68 -6.12 0.72
C ALA A 71 11.29 -4.91 1.45
N ASN A 72 12.42 -4.37 0.99
CA ASN A 72 13.03 -3.20 1.62
C ASN A 72 12.56 -1.93 0.90
N PRO A 73 11.55 -1.21 1.42
CA PRO A 73 11.05 0.01 0.80
C PRO A 73 12.11 1.12 0.80
N THR A 74 12.02 2.05 -0.16
CA THR A 74 12.88 3.24 -0.23
C THR A 74 12.69 4.15 0.99
N LYS A 75 13.63 5.07 1.26
CA LYS A 75 13.55 5.97 2.41
C LYS A 75 12.28 6.84 2.42
N SER A 76 11.85 7.31 1.26
CA SER A 76 10.60 8.07 1.07
C SER A 76 9.38 7.19 1.38
N LEU A 77 9.35 5.97 0.86
CA LEU A 77 8.27 5.03 1.11
C LEU A 77 8.21 4.61 2.60
N LYS A 78 9.35 4.56 3.29
CA LYS A 78 9.39 4.32 4.75
C LYS A 78 8.73 5.44 5.56
N SER A 79 8.92 6.71 5.19
CA SER A 79 8.21 7.80 5.88
C SER A 79 6.71 7.75 5.65
N VAL A 80 6.29 7.45 4.40
CA VAL A 80 4.88 7.27 4.04
C VAL A 80 4.26 6.12 4.84
N LEU A 81 4.94 4.97 4.87
CA LEU A 81 4.55 3.82 5.68
C LEU A 81 4.38 4.17 7.16
N LYS A 82 5.32 4.92 7.74
CA LYS A 82 5.25 5.34 9.14
C LYS A 82 4.07 6.29 9.41
N GLN A 83 3.76 7.18 8.47
CA GLN A 83 2.62 8.09 8.57
C GLN A 83 1.29 7.36 8.47
N ILE A 84 1.13 6.52 7.44
CA ILE A 84 0.00 5.62 7.22
C ILE A 84 -0.22 4.75 8.47
N ALA A 85 0.82 4.06 8.93
CA ALA A 85 0.75 3.20 10.10
C ALA A 85 0.28 3.95 11.35
N LYS A 86 0.80 5.15 11.62
CA LYS A 86 0.36 6.01 12.74
C LYS A 86 -1.10 6.42 12.65
N LEU A 87 -1.60 6.75 11.46
CA LEU A 87 -2.99 7.17 11.26
C LEU A 87 -3.96 6.00 11.47
N THR A 88 -3.56 4.79 11.09
CA THR A 88 -4.37 3.58 11.33
C THR A 88 -4.17 2.91 12.68
N ALA A 89 -3.17 3.31 13.45
CA ALA A 89 -2.88 2.76 14.77
C ALA A 89 -4.02 2.94 15.79
N LYS A 90 -5.07 3.70 15.46
CA LYS A 90 -6.27 3.79 16.29
C LYS A 90 -7.41 2.88 15.83
N ALA A 91 -7.54 2.63 14.53
CA ALA A 91 -8.65 1.88 13.93
C ALA A 91 -8.34 0.38 13.75
N LEU A 92 -7.07 0.01 13.59
CA LEU A 92 -6.65 -1.36 13.28
C LEU A 92 -5.99 -2.09 14.47
N TRP A 93 -5.77 -1.43 15.62
CA TRP A 93 -4.72 -1.81 16.60
C TRP A 93 -5.22 -1.87 18.06
N GLU A 94 -6.07 -2.84 18.41
CA GLU A 94 -6.22 -3.25 19.83
C GLU A 94 -5.04 -4.12 20.32
N HIS A 95 -4.17 -4.58 19.41
CA HIS A 95 -3.18 -5.63 19.69
C HIS A 95 -1.72 -5.34 19.30
N ILE A 96 -1.39 -4.13 18.85
CA ILE A 96 -0.08 -3.90 18.23
C ILE A 96 0.73 -2.83 18.96
N LYS A 97 2.01 -3.12 19.19
CA LYS A 97 2.91 -2.33 20.03
C LYS A 97 3.44 -1.10 19.28
N PRO A 98 3.63 0.05 19.94
CA PRO A 98 4.18 1.25 19.29
C PRO A 98 5.52 1.04 18.58
N ALA A 99 6.39 0.16 19.10
CA ALA A 99 7.67 -0.19 18.50
C ALA A 99 7.54 -0.82 17.09
N ASP A 100 6.42 -1.49 16.81
CA ASP A 100 6.13 -2.11 15.52
C ASP A 100 5.75 -1.10 14.43
N LEU A 101 5.45 0.15 14.81
CA LEU A 101 5.13 1.26 13.90
C LEU A 101 6.38 1.99 13.40
N GLU A 102 7.54 1.77 14.03
CA GLU A 102 8.75 2.50 13.71
C GLU A 102 9.46 1.98 12.46
N ASP A 103 9.36 0.67 12.21
CA ASP A 103 9.90 -0.02 11.03
C ASP A 103 8.90 -1.06 10.51
N PRO A 104 7.84 -0.63 9.80
CA PRO A 104 6.84 -1.53 9.25
C PRO A 104 7.48 -2.44 8.18
N LYS A 105 7.51 -3.74 8.46
CA LYS A 105 8.02 -4.77 7.54
C LYS A 105 6.88 -5.27 6.66
N ILE A 106 7.05 -5.15 5.35
CA ILE A 106 6.16 -5.77 4.36
C ILE A 106 6.89 -6.96 3.74
N TYR A 107 6.27 -8.13 3.81
CA TYR A 107 6.82 -9.34 3.20
C TYR A 107 6.64 -9.31 1.68
N GLU A 108 7.65 -9.78 0.94
CA GLU A 108 7.58 -9.86 -0.53
C GLU A 108 6.37 -10.68 -0.99
N MET A 109 6.03 -11.77 -0.29
CA MET A 109 4.84 -12.57 -0.62
C MET A 109 3.53 -11.76 -0.56
N VAL A 110 3.38 -10.88 0.44
CA VAL A 110 2.20 -10.02 0.59
C VAL A 110 2.14 -9.02 -0.56
N LYS A 111 3.25 -8.32 -0.79
CA LYS A 111 3.39 -7.38 -1.90
C LYS A 111 3.05 -8.04 -3.24
N ASN A 112 3.64 -9.21 -3.53
CA ASN A 112 3.42 -9.94 -4.78
C ASN A 112 1.98 -10.43 -4.93
N THR A 113 1.35 -10.86 -3.83
CA THR A 113 -0.05 -11.29 -3.83
C THR A 113 -0.99 -10.13 -4.13
N LEU A 114 -0.80 -8.98 -3.46
CA LEU A 114 -1.59 -7.78 -3.70
C LEU A 114 -1.37 -7.23 -5.12
N ALA A 115 -0.10 -7.13 -5.55
CA ALA A 115 0.24 -6.70 -6.90
C ALA A 115 -0.43 -7.59 -7.96
N ARG A 116 -0.45 -8.91 -7.77
CA ARG A 116 -1.12 -9.85 -8.69
C ARG A 116 -2.63 -9.64 -8.70
N ASN A 117 -3.26 -9.53 -7.54
CA ASN A 117 -4.71 -9.40 -7.43
C ASN A 117 -5.22 -8.11 -8.06
N TRP A 118 -4.46 -7.02 -7.93
CA TRP A 118 -4.86 -5.69 -8.37
C TRP A 118 -4.23 -5.25 -9.69
N ARG A 119 -3.48 -6.15 -10.36
CA ARG A 119 -2.83 -5.86 -11.64
C ARG A 119 -3.83 -5.50 -12.73
N SER A 120 -4.87 -6.31 -12.92
CA SER A 120 -5.84 -6.10 -13.99
C SER A 120 -6.65 -4.81 -13.81
N PRO A 121 -7.21 -4.52 -12.62
CA PRO A 121 -7.85 -3.21 -12.37
C PRO A 121 -6.91 -2.03 -12.66
N TRP A 122 -5.64 -2.11 -12.21
CA TRP A 122 -4.66 -1.04 -12.41
C TRP A 122 -4.35 -0.82 -13.90
N GLN A 123 -4.18 -1.89 -14.66
CA GLN A 123 -3.97 -1.81 -16.12
C GLN A 123 -5.17 -1.21 -16.85
N ILE A 124 -6.40 -1.52 -16.43
CA ILE A 124 -7.61 -0.94 -17.03
C ILE A 124 -7.66 0.57 -16.78
N ARG A 125 -7.36 1.02 -15.55
CA ARG A 125 -7.29 2.45 -15.25
C ARG A 125 -6.23 3.18 -16.06
N VAL A 126 -5.05 2.59 -16.20
CA VAL A 126 -3.96 3.16 -17.02
C VAL A 126 -4.39 3.29 -18.48
N ALA A 127 -5.07 2.27 -19.03
CA ALA A 127 -5.49 2.27 -20.42
C ALA A 127 -6.68 3.20 -20.72
N THR A 128 -7.62 3.34 -19.77
CA THR A 128 -8.92 4.00 -20.03
C THR A 128 -9.06 5.36 -19.37
N GLY A 129 -8.15 5.75 -18.47
CA GLY A 129 -8.32 6.95 -17.65
C GLY A 129 -9.34 6.78 -16.51
N SER A 130 -10.12 5.70 -16.50
CA SER A 130 -11.24 5.49 -15.59
C SER A 130 -10.87 4.58 -14.42
N ALA A 131 -11.17 4.98 -13.18
CA ALA A 131 -10.94 4.14 -12.00
C ALA A 131 -11.98 3.01 -11.96
N VAL A 132 -11.52 1.75 -11.96
CA VAL A 132 -12.37 0.53 -11.96
C VAL A 132 -12.15 -0.29 -10.68
N TYR A 133 -11.70 0.38 -9.63
CA TYR A 133 -11.37 -0.20 -8.33
C TYR A 133 -12.53 -0.07 -7.36
#